data_AF-A0A2K8YTF9-F1
#
_entry.id   AF-A0A2K8YTF9-F1
#
_cell.length_a   1.000
_cell.length_b   1.000
_cell.length_c   1.000
_cell.angle_alpha   90.00
_cell.angle_beta   90.00
_cell.angle_gamma   90.00
#
_symmetry.space_group_name_H-M   'P 1'
#
loop_
_entity.id
_entity.type
_entity.pdbx_description
1 polymer ?
#
loop_
_entity_poly.entity_id
_entity_poly.type
_entity_poly.pdbx_seq_one_letter_code
_entity_poly.pdbx_strand_id
1 'polypeptide(L)'
;MNKLTMWFCCLCLLISIHSFGQYGGMGGGGYGGMGGRRMGGGMGQNMPSTPTKASIPNIAGDMAQKETKWLKENLELTKEQAKAVKQLNNEYASQQQDAVKDIIGTGGGRPSPETIKQVKDVMLMFNEEKEEKLKPILTPEQWTLYQSKKGDMQKEIGGWRPLAPKTDSLTKAVN
;
A
#
# COMPACT_ATOMS: atom_id res chain seq x y z
N MET A 1 14.79 -10.46 40.58
CA MET A 1 15.55 -11.48 39.82
C MET A 1 14.98 -11.60 38.40
N ASN A 2 15.76 -11.08 37.46
CA ASN A 2 15.97 -11.37 36.03
C ASN A 2 14.80 -11.73 35.10
N LYS A 3 14.43 -10.75 34.25
CA LYS A 3 13.61 -10.86 33.03
C LYS A 3 14.51 -10.99 31.79
N LEU A 4 15.23 -12.11 31.64
CA LEU A 4 16.23 -12.28 30.58
C LEU A 4 16.20 -13.65 29.88
N THR A 5 15.02 -14.23 29.60
CA THR A 5 14.97 -15.55 28.90
C THR A 5 13.62 -15.86 28.23
N MET A 6 12.93 -14.90 27.62
CA MET A 6 11.73 -15.22 26.81
C MET A 6 11.62 -14.40 25.51
N TRP A 7 12.75 -14.22 24.85
CA TRP A 7 12.88 -13.67 23.50
C TRP A 7 13.34 -14.77 22.52
N PHE A 8 12.65 -15.92 22.51
CA PHE A 8 13.00 -17.03 21.61
C PHE A 8 11.83 -17.90 21.10
N CYS A 9 10.60 -17.36 21.02
CA CYS A 9 9.42 -18.17 20.66
C CYS A 9 8.52 -17.63 19.51
N CYS A 10 8.99 -16.75 18.63
CA CYS A 10 8.18 -16.30 17.48
C CYS A 10 8.83 -16.49 16.10
N LEU A 11 9.84 -17.38 15.98
CA LEU A 11 10.44 -17.75 14.69
C LEU A 11 10.16 -19.22 14.27
N CYS A 12 9.20 -19.89 14.92
CA CYS A 12 8.86 -21.29 14.67
C CYS A 12 7.37 -21.54 14.45
N LEU A 13 6.73 -20.79 13.54
CA LEU A 13 5.45 -21.21 12.93
C LEU A 13 5.67 -21.56 11.45
N LEU A 14 6.59 -22.51 11.25
CA LEU A 14 6.44 -23.54 10.23
C LEU A 14 5.25 -24.41 10.66
N ILE A 15 4.03 -24.07 10.24
CA ILE A 15 2.94 -25.06 10.23
C ILE A 15 3.03 -25.80 8.91
N SER A 16 3.62 -26.97 9.02
CA SER A 16 3.60 -28.04 8.04
C SER A 16 2.46 -29.02 8.41
N ILE A 17 1.49 -29.13 7.49
CA ILE A 17 0.79 -30.35 6.97
C ILE A 17 -0.51 -30.90 7.63
N HIS A 18 -1.45 -31.28 6.73
CA HIS A 18 -2.52 -32.34 6.72
C HIS A 18 -3.98 -31.87 6.92
N SER A 19 -5.04 -32.30 6.19
CA SER A 19 -5.27 -33.22 5.05
C SER A 19 -6.78 -33.19 4.64
N PHE A 20 -7.15 -33.99 3.61
CA PHE A 20 -8.46 -34.27 2.97
C PHE A 20 -8.79 -33.37 1.76
N GLY A 21 -9.00 -33.84 0.53
CA GLY A 21 -9.20 -35.17 -0.03
C GLY A 21 -10.30 -35.09 -1.09
N GLN A 22 -9.97 -35.18 -2.38
CA GLN A 22 -10.95 -35.63 -3.37
C GLN A 22 -10.29 -36.51 -4.42
N TYR A 23 -10.63 -37.78 -4.27
CA TYR A 23 -10.49 -38.92 -5.14
C TYR A 23 -11.36 -38.73 -6.40
N GLY A 24 -10.83 -39.09 -7.57
CA GLY A 24 -11.58 -39.20 -8.84
C GLY A 24 -10.88 -38.47 -9.99
N GLY A 25 -10.47 -39.10 -11.08
CA GLY A 25 -10.60 -40.49 -11.48
C GLY A 25 -9.71 -40.79 -12.68
N MET A 26 -9.39 -42.07 -12.83
CA MET A 26 -9.03 -42.67 -14.11
C MET A 26 -10.16 -42.47 -15.13
N GLY A 27 -9.76 -42.25 -16.38
CA GLY A 27 -10.61 -42.28 -17.58
C GLY A 27 -10.14 -41.18 -18.53
N GLY A 28 -9.59 -41.42 -19.71
CA GLY A 28 -9.63 -42.59 -20.56
C GLY A 28 -9.82 -42.08 -21.99
N GLY A 29 -8.90 -42.44 -22.88
CA GLY A 29 -9.14 -42.54 -24.32
C GLY A 29 -9.04 -41.26 -25.16
N GLY A 30 -8.42 -41.38 -26.33
CA GLY A 30 -8.73 -40.49 -27.46
C GLY A 30 -7.59 -40.24 -28.44
N TYR A 31 -7.37 -41.19 -29.34
CA TYR A 31 -6.62 -41.09 -30.59
C TYR A 31 -6.92 -39.82 -31.43
N GLY A 32 -5.89 -39.31 -32.13
CA GLY A 32 -6.01 -38.50 -33.36
C GLY A 32 -5.10 -37.27 -33.35
N GLY A 33 -4.21 -37.02 -34.31
CA GLY A 33 -3.93 -37.66 -35.58
C GLY A 33 -2.66 -37.02 -36.18
N MET A 34 -1.95 -37.83 -36.94
CA MET A 34 -0.75 -37.51 -37.70
C MET A 34 -1.14 -36.74 -38.97
N GLY A 35 -0.44 -35.65 -39.31
CA GLY A 35 -0.66 -35.00 -40.60
C GLY A 35 0.20 -33.77 -40.89
N GLY A 36 1.24 -33.96 -41.72
CA GLY A 36 1.60 -32.94 -42.72
C GLY A 36 2.90 -32.15 -42.51
N ARG A 37 3.99 -32.66 -43.08
CA ARG A 37 5.11 -31.82 -43.56
C ARG A 37 4.63 -30.93 -44.72
N ARG A 38 5.04 -29.65 -44.74
CA ARG A 38 5.39 -28.78 -45.91
C ARG A 38 5.69 -27.36 -45.37
N MET A 39 6.96 -26.93 -45.30
CA MET A 39 7.69 -26.18 -46.33
C MET A 39 7.04 -24.83 -46.69
N GLY A 40 7.67 -23.72 -46.29
CA GLY A 40 7.29 -22.37 -46.73
C GLY A 40 8.01 -21.27 -45.94
N GLY A 41 8.97 -20.60 -46.58
CA GLY A 41 9.77 -19.53 -45.98
C GLY A 41 8.97 -18.29 -45.57
N GLY A 42 9.53 -17.52 -44.64
CA GLY A 42 8.92 -16.29 -44.16
C GLY A 42 9.82 -15.58 -43.16
N MET A 43 10.81 -14.88 -43.72
CA MET A 43 11.32 -13.57 -43.30
C MET A 43 10.96 -13.10 -41.88
N GLY A 44 11.99 -12.87 -41.08
CA GLY A 44 11.89 -12.39 -39.71
C GLY A 44 11.00 -11.16 -39.56
N GLN A 45 10.06 -11.25 -38.63
CA GLN A 45 9.54 -10.09 -37.95
C GLN A 45 10.17 -10.06 -36.56
N ASN A 46 11.19 -9.20 -36.45
CA ASN A 46 11.56 -8.58 -35.18
C ASN A 46 10.32 -7.88 -34.64
N MET A 47 9.51 -8.59 -33.86
CA MET A 47 8.62 -7.94 -32.90
C MET A 47 9.51 -7.43 -31.78
N PRO A 48 9.64 -6.11 -31.56
CA PRO A 48 10.20 -5.63 -30.32
C PRO A 48 9.17 -6.01 -29.25
N SER A 49 9.45 -7.06 -28.51
CA SER A 49 8.80 -7.32 -27.22
C SER A 49 9.19 -6.16 -26.32
N THR A 50 8.43 -5.07 -26.38
CA THR A 50 8.43 -4.06 -25.32
C THR A 50 8.18 -4.81 -24.03
N PRO A 51 9.10 -4.79 -23.05
CA PRO A 51 8.79 -5.36 -21.76
C PRO A 51 7.60 -4.57 -21.25
N THR A 52 6.48 -5.26 -21.00
CA THR A 52 5.36 -4.69 -20.24
C THR A 52 5.97 -4.16 -18.97
N LYS A 53 6.13 -2.83 -18.91
CA LYS A 53 6.68 -2.13 -17.76
C LYS A 53 5.90 -2.67 -16.57
N ALA A 54 6.56 -3.46 -15.71
CA ALA A 54 5.91 -4.05 -14.55
C ALA A 54 5.14 -2.92 -13.87
N SER A 55 3.81 -2.98 -13.90
CA SER A 55 2.97 -1.87 -13.45
C SER A 55 3.25 -1.73 -11.97
N ILE A 56 4.04 -0.71 -11.60
CA ILE A 56 4.27 -0.37 -10.20
C ILE A 56 2.86 -0.18 -9.60
N PRO A 57 2.45 -0.99 -8.62
CA PRO A 57 1.09 -0.94 -8.12
C PRO A 57 0.74 0.47 -7.63
N ASN A 58 -0.45 0.98 -7.98
CA ASN A 58 -0.93 2.33 -7.64
C ASN A 58 -1.36 2.42 -6.15
N ILE A 59 -0.47 2.02 -5.24
CA ILE A 59 -0.78 1.86 -3.81
C ILE A 59 -1.27 3.17 -3.21
N ALA A 60 -0.63 4.30 -3.56
CA ALA A 60 -1.05 5.60 -3.03
C ALA A 60 -2.45 6.01 -3.53
N GLY A 61 -2.79 5.74 -4.79
CA GLY A 61 -4.11 6.01 -5.34
C GLY A 61 -5.19 5.14 -4.69
N ASP A 62 -4.91 3.85 -4.49
CA ASP A 62 -5.84 2.93 -3.82
C ASP A 62 -6.08 3.35 -2.36
N MET A 63 -5.03 3.80 -1.66
CA MET A 63 -5.16 4.34 -0.30
C MET A 63 -6.01 5.62 -0.28
N ALA A 64 -5.76 6.56 -1.19
CA ALA A 64 -6.56 7.78 -1.31
C ALA A 64 -8.04 7.51 -1.55
N GLN A 65 -8.37 6.49 -2.36
CA GLN A 65 -9.75 6.06 -2.58
C GLN A 65 -10.39 5.48 -1.31
N LYS A 66 -9.69 4.57 -0.62
CA LYS A 66 -10.17 3.97 0.63
C LYS A 66 -10.42 5.02 1.71
N GLU A 67 -9.50 5.97 1.86
CA GLU A 67 -9.64 7.05 2.82
C GLU A 67 -10.81 7.98 2.46
N THR A 68 -10.94 8.35 1.19
CA THR A 68 -12.08 9.14 0.71
C THR A 68 -13.40 8.44 1.00
N LYS A 69 -13.47 7.12 0.75
CA LYS A 69 -14.65 6.32 1.04
C LYS A 69 -14.95 6.32 2.54
N TRP A 70 -13.95 6.05 3.36
CA TRP A 70 -14.10 6.01 4.81
C TRP A 70 -14.61 7.34 5.37
N LEU A 71 -14.03 8.46 4.95
CA LEU A 71 -14.43 9.81 5.38
C LEU A 71 -15.88 10.11 5.00
N LYS A 72 -16.30 9.73 3.78
CA LYS A 72 -17.69 9.89 3.34
C LYS A 72 -18.68 9.08 4.19
N GLU A 73 -18.33 7.84 4.51
CA GLU A 73 -19.20 6.92 5.24
C GLU A 73 -19.28 7.26 6.74
N ASN A 74 -18.25 7.88 7.31
CA ASN A 74 -18.16 8.09 8.76
C ASN A 74 -18.39 9.53 9.22
N LEU A 75 -18.25 10.53 8.35
CA LEU A 75 -18.34 11.95 8.71
C LEU A 75 -19.53 12.68 8.09
N GLU A 76 -20.41 11.95 7.38
CA GLU A 76 -21.60 12.54 6.74
C GLU A 76 -21.27 13.76 5.88
N LEU A 77 -20.22 13.65 5.06
CA LEU A 77 -19.73 14.76 4.25
C LEU A 77 -20.80 15.27 3.29
N THR A 78 -20.92 16.59 3.16
CA THR A 78 -21.70 17.19 2.06
C THR A 78 -21.09 16.84 0.70
N LYS A 79 -21.84 17.06 -0.38
CA LYS A 79 -21.35 16.79 -1.74
C LYS A 79 -20.10 17.61 -2.06
N GLU A 80 -20.07 18.87 -1.62
CA GLU A 80 -18.96 19.80 -1.79
C GLU A 80 -17.75 19.34 -0.98
N GLN A 81 -17.95 18.97 0.29
CA GLN A 81 -16.88 18.43 1.14
C GLN A 81 -16.31 17.13 0.56
N ALA A 82 -17.16 16.20 0.14
CA ALA A 82 -16.72 14.93 -0.44
C ALA A 82 -15.90 15.13 -1.72
N LYS A 83 -16.24 16.14 -2.55
CA LYS A 83 -15.44 16.51 -3.73
C LYS A 83 -14.08 17.08 -3.32
N ALA A 84 -14.06 17.99 -2.36
CA ALA A 84 -12.82 18.60 -1.85
C ALA A 84 -11.89 17.57 -1.20
N VAL A 85 -12.43 16.67 -0.36
CA VAL A 85 -11.69 15.56 0.25
C VAL A 85 -11.10 14.63 -0.81
N LYS A 86 -11.90 14.25 -1.83
CA LYS A 86 -11.41 13.41 -2.92
C LYS A 86 -10.26 14.07 -3.68
N GLN A 87 -10.39 15.37 -3.96
CA GLN A 87 -9.35 16.13 -4.64
C GLN A 87 -8.07 16.17 -3.79
N LEU A 88 -8.17 16.54 -2.51
CA LEU A 88 -7.05 16.58 -1.58
C LEU A 88 -6.35 15.21 -1.47
N ASN A 89 -7.11 14.12 -1.34
CA ASN A 89 -6.57 12.77 -1.24
C ASN A 89 -5.84 12.34 -2.52
N ASN A 90 -6.35 12.71 -3.70
CA ASN A 90 -5.69 12.41 -4.97
C ASN A 90 -4.41 13.22 -5.17
N GLU A 91 -4.44 14.52 -4.84
CA GLU A 91 -3.24 15.39 -4.87
C GLU A 91 -2.16 14.82 -3.95
N TYR A 92 -2.55 14.44 -2.73
CA TYR A 92 -1.68 13.80 -1.77
C TYR A 92 -1.06 12.50 -2.29
N ALA A 93 -1.88 11.61 -2.87
CA ALA A 93 -1.39 10.37 -3.47
C ALA A 93 -0.39 10.61 -4.60
N SER A 94 -0.61 11.64 -5.43
CA SER A 94 0.33 12.02 -6.48
C SER A 94 1.66 12.48 -5.88
N GLN A 95 1.62 13.37 -4.89
CA GLN A 95 2.82 13.85 -4.20
C GLN A 95 3.62 12.72 -3.56
N GLN A 96 2.93 11.78 -2.90
CA GLN A 96 3.59 10.61 -2.32
C GLN A 96 4.28 9.76 -3.40
N GLN A 97 3.61 9.50 -4.52
CA GLN A 97 4.19 8.72 -5.61
C GLN A 97 5.41 9.39 -6.21
N ASP A 98 5.34 10.69 -6.46
CA ASP A 98 6.42 11.41 -7.11
C ASP A 98 7.61 11.54 -6.16
N ALA A 99 7.41 11.84 -4.88
CA ALA A 99 8.48 11.83 -3.89
C ALA A 99 9.14 10.46 -3.73
N VAL A 100 8.35 9.37 -3.70
CA VAL A 100 8.91 8.01 -3.63
C VAL A 100 9.73 7.68 -4.87
N LYS A 101 9.25 8.04 -6.07
CA LYS A 101 10.02 7.87 -7.32
C LYS A 101 11.30 8.70 -7.31
N ASP A 102 11.26 9.93 -6.80
CA ASP A 102 12.42 10.82 -6.77
C ASP A 102 13.49 10.33 -5.78
N ILE A 103 13.07 9.83 -4.61
CA ILE A 103 13.98 9.36 -3.55
C ILE A 103 14.56 7.98 -3.87
N ILE A 104 13.74 7.03 -4.35
CA ILE A 104 14.17 5.66 -4.65
C ILE A 104 14.76 5.54 -6.06
N GLY A 105 14.40 6.45 -6.97
CA GLY A 105 14.73 6.38 -8.38
C GLY A 105 14.01 5.24 -9.10
N THR A 106 14.51 4.88 -10.28
CA THR A 106 14.00 3.77 -11.10
C THR A 106 14.76 2.45 -10.89
N GLY A 107 15.68 2.40 -9.91
CA GLY A 107 16.54 1.25 -9.65
C GLY A 107 15.79 0.06 -9.04
N GLY A 108 16.00 -1.14 -9.58
CA GLY A 108 15.33 -2.38 -9.16
C GLY A 108 15.88 -3.05 -7.90
N GLY A 109 16.32 -2.27 -6.90
CA GLY A 109 16.94 -2.78 -5.67
C GLY A 109 16.17 -2.41 -4.40
N ARG A 110 16.45 -3.11 -3.29
CA ARG A 110 15.93 -2.71 -1.97
C ARG A 110 16.54 -1.36 -1.57
N PRO A 111 15.74 -0.34 -1.21
CA PRO A 111 16.28 0.95 -0.79
C PRO A 111 17.18 0.83 0.44
N SER A 112 18.19 1.71 0.54
CA SER A 112 19.06 1.77 1.72
C SER A 112 18.26 2.21 2.97
N PRO A 113 18.74 1.94 4.20
CA PRO A 113 18.09 2.43 5.41
C PRO A 113 17.93 3.95 5.46
N GLU A 114 18.89 4.70 4.91
CA GLU A 114 18.84 6.16 4.82
C GLU A 114 17.77 6.63 3.83
N THR A 115 17.70 5.99 2.65
CA THR A 115 16.63 6.23 1.66
C THR A 115 15.25 5.94 2.27
N ILE A 116 15.12 4.84 3.02
CA ILE A 116 13.87 4.51 3.72
C ILE A 116 13.51 5.60 4.74
N LYS A 117 14.50 6.12 5.48
CA LYS A 117 14.27 7.21 6.44
C LYS A 117 13.80 8.47 5.73
N GLN A 118 14.46 8.89 4.65
CA GLN A 118 14.06 10.06 3.86
C GLN A 118 12.64 9.93 3.33
N VAL A 119 12.27 8.77 2.79
CA VAL A 119 10.88 8.51 2.36
C VAL A 119 9.92 8.71 3.54
N LYS A 120 10.22 8.13 4.70
CA LYS A 120 9.35 8.26 5.89
C LYS A 120 9.19 9.71 6.36
N ASP A 121 10.29 10.47 6.39
CA ASP A 121 10.29 11.86 6.83
C ASP A 121 9.44 12.73 5.88
N VAL A 122 9.57 12.51 4.56
CA VAL A 122 8.75 13.20 3.55
C VAL A 122 7.28 12.77 3.64
N MET A 123 6.99 11.48 3.84
CA MET A 123 5.60 11.01 4.02
C MET A 123 4.95 11.63 5.26
N LEU A 124 5.70 11.79 6.36
CA LEU A 124 5.21 12.44 7.56
C LEU A 124 4.88 13.92 7.30
N MET A 125 5.79 14.66 6.68
CA MET A 125 5.59 16.07 6.31
C MET A 125 4.34 16.24 5.44
N PHE A 126 4.19 15.44 4.39
CA PHE A 126 2.99 15.54 3.57
C PHE A 126 1.73 15.20 4.40
N ASN A 127 1.78 14.19 5.28
CA ASN A 127 0.62 13.82 6.11
C ASN A 127 0.16 15.00 6.98
N GLU A 128 1.11 15.75 7.54
CA GLU A 128 0.83 16.97 8.30
C GLU A 128 0.18 18.04 7.42
N GLU A 129 0.75 18.33 6.25
CA GLU A 129 0.16 19.29 5.29
C GLU A 129 -1.26 18.89 4.87
N LYS A 130 -1.50 17.60 4.68
CA LYS A 130 -2.82 17.08 4.35
C LYS A 130 -3.80 17.31 5.49
N GLU A 131 -3.39 17.07 6.74
CA GLU A 131 -4.23 17.33 7.92
C GLU A 131 -4.62 18.81 8.01
N GLU A 132 -3.66 19.70 7.77
CA GLU A 132 -3.89 21.15 7.77
C GLU A 132 -4.90 21.57 6.70
N LYS A 133 -4.83 20.97 5.51
CA LYS A 133 -5.77 21.22 4.41
C LYS A 133 -7.12 20.52 4.59
N LEU A 134 -7.16 19.39 5.29
CA LEU A 134 -8.40 18.65 5.57
C LEU A 134 -9.25 19.37 6.62
N LYS A 135 -8.62 19.94 7.65
CA LYS A 135 -9.30 20.62 8.75
C LYS A 135 -10.31 21.70 8.31
N PRO A 136 -9.99 22.64 7.40
CA PRO A 136 -10.96 23.65 6.96
C PRO A 136 -12.04 23.11 6.01
N ILE A 137 -11.87 21.90 5.44
CA ILE A 137 -12.90 21.25 4.62
C ILE A 137 -14.01 20.68 5.52
N LEU A 138 -13.64 20.21 6.71
CA LEU A 138 -14.55 19.59 7.68
C LEU A 138 -15.14 20.65 8.63
N THR A 139 -16.33 20.39 9.16
CA THR A 139 -16.84 21.17 10.29
C THR A 139 -16.05 20.84 11.56
N PRO A 140 -16.09 21.67 12.61
CA PRO A 140 -15.44 21.37 13.89
C PRO A 140 -15.86 20.02 14.49
N GLU A 141 -17.13 19.65 14.36
CA GLU A 141 -17.69 18.38 14.84
C GLU A 141 -17.14 17.20 14.03
N GLN A 142 -17.14 17.32 12.70
CA GLN A 142 -16.56 16.32 11.80
C GLN A 142 -15.05 16.16 12.02
N TRP A 143 -14.33 17.24 12.26
CA TRP A 143 -12.89 17.21 12.57
C TRP A 143 -12.61 16.48 13.88
N THR A 144 -13.42 16.74 14.91
CA THR A 144 -13.30 16.06 16.21
C THR A 144 -13.57 14.56 16.06
N LEU A 145 -14.62 14.19 15.32
CA LEU A 145 -14.95 12.79 15.04
C LEU A 145 -13.84 12.11 14.23
N TYR A 146 -13.32 12.79 13.20
CA TYR A 146 -12.18 12.33 12.41
C TYR A 146 -10.98 12.02 13.29
N GLN A 147 -10.54 12.96 14.13
CA GLN A 147 -9.38 12.76 15.02
C GLN A 147 -9.58 11.59 15.98
N SER A 148 -10.80 11.40 16.52
CA SER A 148 -11.11 10.28 17.41
C SER A 148 -11.03 8.91 16.73
N LYS A 149 -11.36 8.83 15.43
CA LYS A 149 -11.44 7.58 14.66
C LYS A 149 -10.27 7.36 13.70
N LYS A 150 -9.39 8.36 13.52
CA LYS A 150 -8.25 8.33 12.59
C LYS A 150 -7.38 7.10 12.80
N GLY A 151 -7.13 6.73 14.05
CA GLY A 151 -6.37 5.55 14.40
C GLY A 151 -6.98 4.26 13.85
N ASP A 152 -8.31 4.14 13.89
CA ASP A 152 -9.05 2.97 13.40
C ASP A 152 -9.17 2.98 11.88
N MET A 153 -9.46 4.14 11.29
CA MET A 153 -9.41 4.35 9.84
C MET A 153 -8.07 3.87 9.27
N GLN A 154 -6.95 4.27 9.87
CA GLN A 154 -5.62 3.85 9.43
C GLN A 154 -5.40 2.33 9.51
N LYS A 155 -6.02 1.63 10.48
CA LYS A 155 -5.94 0.16 10.54
C LYS A 155 -6.75 -0.47 9.41
N GLU A 156 -7.93 0.07 9.13
CA GLU A 156 -8.87 -0.46 8.16
C GLU A 156 -8.38 -0.26 6.71
N ILE A 157 -7.87 0.93 6.38
CA ILE A 157 -7.42 1.24 5.01
C ILE A 157 -6.06 0.60 4.68
N GLY A 158 -5.33 0.12 5.69
CA GLY A 158 -4.02 -0.53 5.53
C GLY A 158 -2.88 0.46 5.27
N GLY A 159 -3.03 1.72 5.69
CA GLY A 159 -2.05 2.77 5.44
C GLY A 159 -0.75 2.63 6.23
N TRP A 160 0.32 3.25 5.72
CA TRP A 160 1.59 3.38 6.46
C TRP A 160 1.33 4.12 7.78
N ARG A 161 1.76 3.50 8.89
CA ARG A 161 1.69 4.11 10.22
C ARG A 161 3.08 4.67 10.56
N PRO A 162 3.27 6.00 10.59
CA PRO A 162 4.40 6.52 11.36
C PRO A 162 4.23 6.02 12.80
N LEU A 163 5.33 5.58 13.41
CA LEU A 163 5.32 5.34 14.85
C LEU A 163 4.88 6.66 15.51
N ALA A 164 3.88 6.60 16.39
CA ALA A 164 3.51 7.75 17.19
C ALA A 164 4.78 8.35 17.82
N PRO A 165 4.95 9.68 17.85
CA PRO A 165 6.05 10.27 18.58
C PRO A 165 6.02 9.69 20.00
N LYS A 166 7.12 9.06 20.42
CA LYS A 166 7.25 8.66 21.82
C LYS A 166 7.08 9.95 22.63
N THR A 167 6.13 9.95 23.55
CA THR A 167 5.77 11.06 24.44
C THR A 167 6.90 11.58 25.34
N ASP A 168 8.16 11.21 25.08
CA ASP A 168 9.33 11.56 25.87
C ASP A 168 10.08 12.80 25.34
N SER A 169 9.69 13.37 24.19
CA SER A 169 10.36 14.56 23.64
C SER A 169 9.81 15.90 24.15
N LEU A 170 8.71 15.91 24.92
CA LEU A 170 8.15 17.15 25.51
C LEU A 170 8.61 17.43 26.95
N THR A 171 9.30 16.49 27.61
CA THR A 171 9.75 16.65 29.01
C THR A 171 11.26 16.85 29.17
N LYS A 172 12.03 16.94 28.07
CA LYS A 172 13.50 17.09 28.14
C LYS A 172 14.05 18.45 27.70
N ALA A 173 13.20 19.47 27.61
CA ALA A 173 13.60 20.86 27.33
C ALA A 173 13.38 21.81 28.53
N VAL A 174 13.33 21.27 29.75
CA VAL A 174 13.48 22.05 30.98
C VAL A 174 14.34 21.25 31.94
N ASN A 175 15.64 21.57 31.95
CA ASN A 175 16.55 21.62 33.11
C ASN A 175 17.94 22.02 32.62
#